data_AF-A0A540X7P7-F1
#
_entry.id   AF-A0A540X7P7-F1
#
_cell.length_a   1.000
_cell.length_b   1.000
_cell.length_c   1.000
_cell.angle_alpha   90.00
_cell.angle_beta   90.00
_cell.angle_gamma   90.00
#
_symmetry.space_group_name_H-M   'P 1'
#
loop_
_entity.id
_entity.type
_entity.pdbx_description
1 polymer ?
#
loop_
_entity_poly.entity_id
_entity_poly.type
_entity_poly.pdbx_seq_one_letter_code
_entity_poly.pdbx_strand_id
1 'polypeptide(L)'
;MKPIHMLCLTLLSSVAAHAQELSAGPSVSPARKTVLGVSVTPDELGVVTLEGERVVSPRVSVGLGLRTGFTQQKGWSDSLVSGERENEAGSSTFVLGVGPRARFFLVGDAPEGLWVSPGLEVTRSWRRFEIEGQASLNDNEQRIWSFGATAMLGYTVILGRGLVVQAGVGAEARHDSSQYTSNVTAKPGYEGLFPVGEQSNEGRSWVIDERLALSLGWAF
;
A
#
# COMPACT_ATOMS: atom_id res chain seq x y z
N MET A 1 -18.59 -16.02 2.81
CA MET A 1 -17.23 -15.55 3.11
C MET A 1 -16.37 -16.72 3.56
N LYS A 2 -15.82 -17.53 2.63
CA LYS A 2 -14.95 -18.69 2.90
C LYS A 2 -13.85 -19.02 1.85
N PRO A 3 -13.70 -18.37 0.67
CA PRO A 3 -12.71 -18.85 -0.31
C PRO A 3 -11.27 -18.37 -0.06
N ILE A 4 -11.06 -17.27 0.70
CA ILE A 4 -9.73 -16.65 0.86
C ILE A 4 -8.81 -17.50 1.76
N HIS A 5 -9.32 -18.05 2.86
CA HIS A 5 -8.52 -18.90 3.74
C HIS A 5 -8.04 -20.20 3.07
N MET A 6 -8.80 -20.72 2.10
CA MET A 6 -8.44 -21.95 1.40
C MET A 6 -7.32 -21.70 0.38
N LEU A 7 -7.23 -20.49 -0.19
CA LEU A 7 -6.19 -20.09 -1.15
C LEU A 7 -4.85 -19.79 -0.47
N CYS A 8 -4.88 -19.22 0.74
CA CYS A 8 -3.68 -19.05 1.57
C CYS A 8 -3.09 -20.42 1.98
N LEU A 9 -3.93 -21.37 2.37
CA LEU A 9 -3.46 -22.70 2.79
C LEU A 9 -2.88 -23.53 1.63
N THR A 10 -3.40 -23.38 0.41
CA THR A 10 -2.89 -24.08 -0.78
C THR A 10 -1.58 -23.48 -1.31
N LEU A 11 -1.37 -22.18 -1.18
CA LEU A 11 -0.08 -21.55 -1.50
C LEU A 11 1.01 -21.95 -0.50
N LEU A 12 0.68 -22.05 0.79
CA LEU A 12 1.61 -22.49 1.84
C LEU A 12 2.03 -23.97 1.70
N SER A 13 1.13 -24.85 1.24
CA SER A 13 1.46 -26.27 1.05
C SER A 13 2.24 -26.56 -0.24
N SER A 14 2.10 -25.74 -1.28
CA SER A 14 2.85 -25.91 -2.53
C SER A 14 4.35 -25.57 -2.39
N VAL A 15 4.68 -24.59 -1.54
CA VAL A 15 6.08 -24.19 -1.27
C VAL A 15 6.81 -25.23 -0.41
N ALA A 16 6.11 -25.87 0.54
CA ALA A 16 6.71 -26.93 1.38
C ALA A 16 7.08 -28.19 0.58
N ALA A 17 6.35 -28.50 -0.51
CA ALA A 17 6.59 -29.68 -1.32
C ALA A 17 7.78 -29.54 -2.31
N HIS A 18 8.26 -28.32 -2.58
CA HIS A 18 9.36 -28.07 -3.53
C HIS A 18 10.71 -27.79 -2.87
N ALA A 19 10.82 -27.90 -1.53
CA ALA A 19 12.05 -27.61 -0.80
C ALA A 19 13.00 -28.82 -0.64
N GLN A 20 12.69 -30.00 -1.24
CA GLN A 20 13.38 -31.24 -0.89
C GLN A 20 14.13 -31.97 -2.01
N GLU A 21 14.31 -31.38 -3.19
CA GLU A 21 15.20 -31.95 -4.21
C GLU A 21 16.01 -30.87 -4.94
N LEU A 22 17.18 -30.52 -4.39
CA LEU A 22 18.38 -30.18 -5.18
C LEU A 22 19.57 -30.01 -4.22
N SER A 23 20.14 -31.17 -3.87
CA SER A 23 21.54 -31.25 -3.43
C SER A 23 22.43 -31.26 -4.68
N ALA A 24 23.36 -30.31 -4.77
CA ALA A 24 24.74 -30.43 -5.30
C ALA A 24 25.22 -29.19 -6.06
N GLY A 25 26.12 -28.42 -5.43
CA GLY A 25 27.05 -27.51 -6.11
C GLY A 25 27.34 -26.23 -5.31
N PRO A 26 28.57 -25.98 -4.83
CA PRO A 26 28.95 -24.67 -4.30
C PRO A 26 29.18 -23.72 -5.49
N SER A 27 28.11 -23.16 -6.05
CA SER A 27 28.25 -22.01 -6.92
C SER A 27 28.30 -20.76 -6.03
N VAL A 28 29.53 -20.31 -5.75
CA VAL A 28 29.76 -18.98 -5.18
C VAL A 28 29.34 -17.97 -6.24
N SER A 29 28.05 -17.66 -6.26
CA SER A 29 27.56 -16.45 -6.93
C SER A 29 28.26 -15.26 -6.26
N PRO A 30 28.78 -14.26 -7.01
CA PRO A 30 29.28 -13.04 -6.39
C PRO A 30 28.20 -12.54 -5.42
N ALA A 31 28.59 -12.29 -4.16
CA ALA A 31 27.65 -11.96 -3.10
C ALA A 31 26.77 -10.80 -3.55
N ARG A 32 25.51 -11.10 -3.93
CA ARG A 32 24.54 -10.12 -4.40
C ARG A 32 24.15 -9.28 -3.21
N LYS A 33 24.62 -8.04 -3.19
CA LYS A 33 24.52 -7.17 -2.02
C LYS A 33 23.34 -6.22 -2.11
N THR A 34 22.76 -6.05 -3.30
CA THR A 34 21.69 -5.10 -3.53
C THR A 34 20.53 -5.78 -4.24
N VAL A 35 19.31 -5.51 -3.78
CA VAL A 35 18.07 -5.92 -4.43
C VAL A 35 17.28 -4.66 -4.74
N LEU A 36 16.79 -4.54 -5.97
CA LEU A 36 15.85 -3.50 -6.38
C LEU A 36 14.58 -4.18 -6.87
N GLY A 37 13.43 -3.81 -6.34
CA GLY A 37 12.17 -4.44 -6.69
C GLY A 37 11.01 -3.48 -6.69
N VAL A 38 9.90 -3.96 -7.25
CA VAL A 38 8.60 -3.32 -7.19
C VAL A 38 7.70 -4.24 -6.38
N SER A 39 6.99 -3.67 -5.41
CA SER A 39 6.02 -4.36 -4.59
C SER A 39 4.63 -3.76 -4.72
N VAL A 40 3.64 -4.62 -4.55
CA VAL A 40 2.22 -4.29 -4.58
C VAL A 40 1.56 -4.88 -3.34
N THR A 41 0.67 -4.09 -2.73
CA THR A 41 -0.20 -4.52 -1.63
C THR A 41 -1.59 -4.74 -2.23
N PRO A 42 -2.15 -5.96 -2.21
CA PRO A 42 -3.40 -6.28 -2.93
C PRO A 42 -4.62 -5.45 -2.50
N ASP A 43 -4.62 -4.97 -1.27
CA ASP A 43 -5.62 -4.10 -0.65
C ASP A 43 -5.56 -2.63 -1.15
N GLU A 44 -4.47 -2.26 -1.83
CA GLU A 44 -4.19 -0.88 -2.23
C GLU A 44 -4.11 -0.73 -3.75
N LEU A 45 -5.23 -0.95 -4.42
CA LEU A 45 -5.33 -0.76 -5.87
C LEU A 45 -4.90 0.67 -6.28
N GLY A 46 -4.02 0.75 -7.28
CA GLY A 46 -3.47 2.01 -7.80
C GLY A 46 -2.26 2.55 -7.03
N VAL A 47 -1.75 1.81 -6.04
CA VAL A 47 -0.52 2.12 -5.31
C VAL A 47 0.58 1.12 -5.65
N VAL A 48 1.77 1.63 -5.89
CA VAL A 48 2.98 0.85 -6.17
C VAL A 48 4.09 1.30 -5.24
N THR A 49 4.90 0.35 -4.76
CA THR A 49 6.08 0.66 -3.95
C THR A 49 7.34 0.20 -4.66
N LEU A 50 8.30 1.11 -4.83
CA LEU A 50 9.66 0.79 -5.27
C LEU A 50 10.51 0.48 -4.05
N GLU A 51 11.16 -0.67 -4.01
CA GLU A 51 11.94 -1.14 -2.87
C GLU A 51 13.40 -1.31 -3.25
N GLY A 52 14.28 -0.64 -2.50
CA GLY A 52 15.72 -0.91 -2.52
C GLY A 52 16.12 -1.60 -1.23
N GLU A 53 16.83 -2.72 -1.31
CA GLU A 53 17.37 -3.47 -0.18
C GLU A 53 18.87 -3.68 -0.36
N ARG A 54 19.61 -3.60 0.75
CA ARG A 54 21.04 -3.85 0.82
C ARG A 54 21.36 -4.86 1.92
N VAL A 55 22.10 -5.89 1.56
CA VAL A 55 22.65 -6.88 2.48
C VAL A 55 23.77 -6.24 3.28
N VAL A 56 23.64 -6.25 4.61
CA VAL A 56 24.64 -5.69 5.53
C VAL A 56 25.40 -6.77 6.28
N SER A 57 24.82 -7.96 6.43
CA SER A 57 25.47 -9.14 6.99
C SER A 57 24.85 -10.41 6.41
N PRO A 58 25.42 -11.61 6.64
CA PRO A 58 24.83 -12.86 6.16
C PRO A 58 23.38 -13.09 6.59
N ARG A 59 22.93 -12.44 7.68
CA ARG A 59 21.60 -12.64 8.26
C ARG A 59 20.75 -11.38 8.28
N VAL A 60 21.26 -10.25 7.80
CA VAL A 60 20.58 -8.96 7.92
C VAL A 60 20.69 -8.18 6.63
N SER A 61 19.56 -7.64 6.21
CA SER A 61 19.49 -6.62 5.17
C SER A 61 18.65 -5.43 5.65
N VAL A 62 18.93 -4.28 5.06
CA VAL A 62 18.23 -3.02 5.32
C VAL A 62 17.69 -2.50 4.01
N GLY A 63 16.49 -1.94 4.03
CA GLY A 63 15.86 -1.44 2.82
C GLY A 63 15.04 -0.19 3.04
N LEU A 64 14.74 0.46 1.92
CA LEU A 64 13.89 1.63 1.83
C LEU A 64 12.86 1.40 0.73
N GLY A 65 11.59 1.54 1.09
CA GLY A 65 10.48 1.60 0.14
C GLY A 65 10.10 3.05 -0.17
N LEU A 66 9.83 3.35 -1.43
CA LEU A 66 9.18 4.56 -1.90
C LEU A 66 7.81 4.19 -2.44
N ARG A 67 6.76 4.66 -1.78
CA ARG A 67 5.37 4.36 -2.09
C ARG A 67 4.76 5.52 -2.88
N THR A 68 4.06 5.21 -3.97
CA THR A 68 3.36 6.21 -4.77
C THR A 68 2.10 5.62 -5.37
N GLY A 69 1.04 6.42 -5.53
CA GLY A 69 -0.18 5.94 -6.15
C GLY A 69 -1.09 7.06 -6.60
N PHE A 70 -1.88 6.78 -7.63
CA PHE A 70 -2.89 7.68 -8.13
C PHE A 70 -4.11 6.88 -8.58
N THR A 71 -5.28 7.25 -8.04
CA THR A 71 -6.55 6.65 -8.39
C THR A 71 -7.55 7.76 -8.67
N GLN A 72 -8.27 7.65 -9.79
CA GLN A 72 -9.36 8.55 -10.15
C GLN A 72 -10.60 7.71 -10.45
N GLN A 73 -11.72 8.10 -9.85
CA GLN A 73 -13.03 7.51 -10.11
C GLN A 73 -14.00 8.63 -10.47
N LYS A 74 -14.80 8.40 -11.50
CA LYS A 74 -15.94 9.24 -11.83
C LYS A 74 -17.16 8.34 -11.83
N GLY A 75 -18.20 8.74 -11.13
CA GLY A 75 -19.44 7.98 -11.06
C GLY A 75 -20.64 8.89 -10.85
N TRP A 76 -21.82 8.34 -11.05
CA TRP A 76 -23.07 8.99 -10.66
C TRP A 76 -23.41 8.60 -9.23
N SER A 77 -23.69 9.60 -8.40
CA SER A 77 -24.15 9.40 -7.02
C SER A 77 -25.67 9.56 -6.97
N ASP A 78 -26.38 8.47 -6.69
CA ASP A 78 -27.79 8.49 -6.31
C ASP A 78 -27.93 8.92 -4.83
N SER A 79 -27.59 10.18 -4.54
CA SER A 79 -27.86 10.80 -3.25
C SER A 79 -29.34 11.20 -3.17
N LEU A 80 -30.16 10.37 -2.52
CA LEU A 80 -31.61 10.57 -2.31
C LEU A 80 -31.97 11.68 -1.30
N VAL A 81 -31.07 12.63 -1.02
CA VAL A 81 -31.32 13.66 0.00
C VAL A 81 -32.35 14.72 -0.46
N SER A 82 -32.71 14.78 -1.75
CA SER A 82 -33.68 15.77 -2.25
C SER A 82 -34.70 15.29 -3.30
N GLY A 83 -34.79 13.99 -3.61
CA GLY A 83 -35.78 13.48 -4.58
C GLY A 83 -35.51 13.83 -6.05
N GLU A 84 -34.39 14.49 -6.36
CA GLU A 84 -33.95 14.80 -7.72
C GLU A 84 -32.72 13.96 -8.08
N ARG A 85 -32.75 13.45 -9.32
CA ARG A 85 -31.83 12.44 -9.85
C ARG A 85 -30.65 13.13 -10.51
N GLU A 86 -29.45 12.57 -10.32
CA GLU A 86 -28.17 12.92 -10.96
C GLU A 86 -27.31 14.00 -10.27
N ASN A 87 -26.44 13.56 -9.36
CA ASN A 87 -25.23 14.32 -9.01
C ASN A 87 -24.02 13.61 -9.62
N GLU A 88 -23.18 14.35 -10.35
CA GLU A 88 -21.88 13.83 -10.77
C GLU A 88 -20.93 13.85 -9.58
N ALA A 89 -20.35 12.68 -9.28
CA ALA A 89 -19.39 12.51 -8.21
C ALA A 89 -18.04 12.12 -8.79
N GLY A 90 -17.06 13.02 -8.65
CA GLY A 90 -15.66 12.76 -8.94
C GLY A 90 -14.91 12.47 -7.65
N SER A 91 -14.05 11.45 -7.65
CA SER A 91 -13.03 11.32 -6.62
C SER A 91 -11.66 11.11 -7.24
N SER A 92 -10.65 11.74 -6.65
CA SER A 92 -9.25 11.50 -6.98
C SER A 92 -8.45 11.34 -5.70
N THR A 93 -7.51 10.41 -5.71
CA THR A 93 -6.63 10.14 -4.59
C THR A 93 -5.20 10.05 -5.10
N PHE A 94 -4.31 10.79 -4.45
CA PHE A 94 -2.87 10.71 -4.67
C PHE A 94 -2.19 10.33 -3.35
N VAL A 95 -1.20 9.45 -3.43
CA VAL A 95 -0.49 8.89 -2.27
C VAL A 95 1.00 8.99 -2.51
N LEU A 96 1.74 9.43 -1.50
CA LEU A 96 3.21 9.38 -1.45
C LEU A 96 3.65 8.89 -0.08
N GLY A 97 4.64 8.01 -0.03
CA GLY A 97 5.16 7.52 1.23
C GLY A 97 6.58 6.99 1.14
N VAL A 98 7.17 6.82 2.31
CA VAL A 98 8.49 6.23 2.48
C VAL A 98 8.45 5.22 3.61
N GLY A 99 9.16 4.12 3.47
CA GLY A 99 9.12 3.03 4.44
C GLY A 99 10.46 2.36 4.64
N PRO A 100 11.26 2.73 5.67
CA PRO A 100 12.46 2.00 6.01
C PRO A 100 12.09 0.65 6.63
N ARG A 101 12.88 -0.38 6.33
CA ARG A 101 12.70 -1.74 6.85
C ARG A 101 14.03 -2.43 7.09
N ALA A 102 14.02 -3.40 7.98
CA ALA A 102 15.12 -4.35 8.15
C ALA A 102 14.59 -5.76 7.99
N ARG A 103 15.35 -6.68 7.38
CA ARG A 103 15.01 -8.10 7.30
C ARG A 103 16.06 -8.90 8.05
N PHE A 104 15.60 -9.82 8.88
CA PHE A 104 16.42 -10.77 9.62
C PHE A 104 16.15 -12.16 9.09
N PHE A 105 17.15 -12.78 8.46
CA PHE A 105 17.04 -14.08 7.81
C PHE A 105 17.22 -15.20 8.82
N LEU A 106 16.12 -15.91 9.07
CA LEU A 106 16.05 -17.05 9.98
C LEU A 106 16.60 -18.32 9.34
N VAL A 107 16.37 -18.49 8.03
CA VAL A 107 16.82 -19.63 7.22
C VAL A 107 17.32 -19.10 5.88
N GLY A 108 18.42 -19.65 5.37
CA GLY A 108 19.13 -19.10 4.19
C GLY A 108 20.06 -17.95 4.55
N ASP A 109 20.75 -17.38 3.57
CA ASP A 109 21.63 -16.22 3.72
C ASP A 109 21.09 -15.04 2.93
N ALA A 110 21.17 -13.84 3.51
CA ALA A 110 20.64 -12.63 2.90
C ALA A 110 21.24 -12.40 1.48
N PRO A 111 20.40 -12.09 0.46
CA PRO A 111 18.99 -11.73 0.55
C PRO A 111 18.01 -12.91 0.30
N GLU A 112 18.45 -14.17 0.39
CA GLU A 112 17.65 -15.36 0.08
C GLU A 112 17.24 -16.14 1.34
N GLY A 113 15.99 -16.62 1.36
CA GLY A 113 15.45 -17.49 2.39
C GLY A 113 14.33 -16.87 3.23
N LEU A 114 14.08 -17.48 4.39
CA LEU A 114 12.99 -17.10 5.32
C LEU A 114 13.45 -15.92 6.18
N TRP A 115 12.63 -14.88 6.27
CA TRP A 115 12.95 -13.68 7.03
C TRP A 115 11.78 -13.15 7.85
N VAL A 116 12.12 -12.43 8.90
CA VAL A 116 11.20 -11.55 9.63
C VAL A 116 11.62 -10.10 9.41
N SER A 117 10.65 -9.19 9.27
CA SER A 117 10.90 -7.81 8.93
C SER A 117 10.05 -6.86 9.76
N PRO A 118 10.66 -6.11 10.70
CA PRO A 118 10.07 -4.87 11.19
C PRO A 118 10.22 -3.78 10.14
N GLY A 119 9.18 -2.97 9.97
CA GLY A 119 9.17 -1.81 9.10
C GLY A 119 8.46 -0.63 9.75
N LEU A 120 8.81 0.56 9.28
CA LEU A 120 8.07 1.78 9.56
C LEU A 120 7.55 2.34 8.24
N GLU A 121 6.46 3.09 8.29
CA GLU A 121 5.89 3.73 7.11
C GLU A 121 5.44 5.15 7.47
N VAL A 122 5.77 6.11 6.61
CA VAL A 122 5.22 7.47 6.67
C VAL A 122 4.61 7.76 5.31
N THR A 123 3.32 8.02 5.30
CA THR A 123 2.56 8.22 4.06
C THR A 123 1.74 9.50 4.18
N ARG A 124 1.67 10.25 3.08
CA ARG A 124 0.80 11.38 2.90
C ARG A 124 -0.13 11.09 1.74
N SER A 125 -1.42 11.29 1.96
CA SER A 125 -2.42 11.19 0.91
C SER A 125 -3.25 12.45 0.80
N TRP A 126 -3.65 12.73 -0.43
CA TRP A 126 -4.54 13.81 -0.81
C TRP A 126 -5.71 13.19 -1.52
N ARG A 127 -6.91 13.44 -1.01
CA ARG A 127 -8.16 13.00 -1.62
C ARG A 127 -8.98 14.22 -1.95
N ARG A 128 -9.54 14.25 -3.14
CA ARG A 128 -10.48 15.29 -3.57
C ARG A 128 -11.76 14.62 -3.99
N PHE A 129 -12.88 15.12 -3.48
CA PHE A 129 -14.22 14.65 -3.80
C PHE A 129 -15.04 15.83 -4.28
N GLU A 130 -15.42 15.80 -5.55
CA GLU A 130 -16.26 16.81 -6.17
C GLU A 130 -17.66 16.21 -6.31
N ILE A 131 -18.65 16.90 -5.77
CA ILE A 131 -20.07 16.56 -5.95
C ILE A 131 -20.71 17.75 -6.64
N GLU A 132 -21.12 17.55 -7.88
CA GLU A 132 -21.83 18.54 -8.66
C GLU A 132 -23.33 18.28 -8.59
N GLY A 133 -24.05 19.19 -7.94
CA GLY A 133 -25.50 19.21 -7.94
C GLY A 133 -26.06 20.29 -8.85
N GLN A 134 -27.39 20.30 -9.02
CA GLN A 134 -28.06 21.22 -9.94
C GLN A 134 -27.84 22.70 -9.56
N ALA A 135 -27.80 23.00 -8.27
CA ALA A 135 -27.74 24.37 -7.76
C ALA A 135 -26.44 24.71 -7.00
N SER A 136 -25.61 23.70 -6.70
CA SER A 136 -24.38 23.89 -5.93
C SER A 136 -23.27 22.97 -6.40
N LEU A 137 -22.04 23.39 -6.13
CA LEU A 137 -20.82 22.61 -6.28
C LEU A 137 -20.25 22.41 -4.88
N ASN A 138 -20.04 21.16 -4.50
CA ASN A 138 -19.37 20.82 -3.25
C ASN A 138 -18.01 20.21 -3.57
N ASP A 139 -16.95 20.95 -3.29
CA ASP A 139 -15.57 20.48 -3.42
C ASP A 139 -15.01 20.17 -2.04
N ASN A 140 -14.70 18.90 -1.81
CA ASN A 140 -14.15 18.43 -0.56
C ASN A 140 -12.70 17.99 -0.76
N GLU A 141 -11.79 18.55 0.03
CA GLU A 141 -10.40 18.14 0.09
C GLU A 141 -10.15 17.44 1.43
N GLN A 142 -9.52 16.27 1.37
CA GLN A 142 -9.03 15.56 2.54
C GLN A 142 -7.54 15.33 2.43
N ARG A 143 -6.77 15.78 3.42
CA ARG A 143 -5.34 15.53 3.55
C ARG A 143 -5.12 14.59 4.72
N ILE A 144 -4.41 13.49 4.50
CA ILE A 144 -4.17 12.48 5.54
C ILE A 144 -2.66 12.27 5.68
N TRP A 145 -2.17 12.38 6.90
CA TRP A 145 -0.86 11.87 7.30
C TRP A 145 -1.04 10.54 8.02
N SER A 146 -0.29 9.55 7.58
CA SER A 146 -0.30 8.20 8.13
C SER A 146 1.08 7.84 8.65
N PHE A 147 1.15 7.34 9.88
CA PHE A 147 2.36 6.81 10.50
C PHE A 147 2.11 5.36 10.88
N GLY A 148 2.86 4.45 10.29
CA GLY A 148 2.65 3.00 10.43
C GLY A 148 3.89 2.27 10.95
N ALA A 149 3.64 1.15 11.61
CA ALA A 149 4.63 0.14 11.92
C ALA A 149 4.14 -1.21 11.40
N THR A 150 5.05 -1.99 10.85
CA THR A 150 4.74 -3.31 10.27
C THR A 150 5.64 -4.37 10.85
N ALA A 151 5.10 -5.58 10.96
CA ALA A 151 5.85 -6.78 11.30
C ALA A 151 5.46 -7.88 10.32
N MET A 152 6.41 -8.32 9.50
CA MET A 152 6.18 -9.25 8.40
C MET A 152 7.02 -10.52 8.57
N LEU A 153 6.45 -11.67 8.23
CA LEU A 153 7.15 -12.93 8.01
C LEU A 153 7.08 -13.23 6.51
N GLY A 154 8.21 -13.55 5.89
CA GLY A 154 8.22 -13.81 4.46
C GLY A 154 9.36 -14.68 4.01
N TYR A 155 9.36 -14.95 2.72
CA TYR A 155 10.36 -15.77 2.05
C TYR A 155 10.83 -15.06 0.78
N THR A 156 12.12 -15.15 0.51
CA THR A 156 12.73 -14.63 -0.71
C THR A 156 13.44 -15.74 -1.46
N VAL A 157 13.19 -15.81 -2.77
CA VAL A 157 13.90 -16.70 -3.70
C VAL A 157 14.57 -15.87 -4.76
N ILE A 158 15.78 -16.29 -5.13
CA ILE A 158 16.52 -15.67 -6.22
C ILE A 158 16.65 -16.69 -7.36
N LEU A 159 16.00 -16.41 -8.48
CA LEU A 159 15.95 -17.27 -9.65
C LEU A 159 17.03 -16.85 -10.65
N GLY A 160 17.78 -17.84 -11.15
CA GLY A 160 18.73 -17.73 -12.26
C GLY A 160 19.58 -16.45 -12.26
N ARG A 161 19.25 -15.54 -13.20
CA ARG A 161 20.00 -14.31 -13.53
C ARG A 161 19.89 -13.17 -12.51
N GLY A 162 19.33 -13.38 -11.33
CA GLY A 162 19.12 -12.29 -10.37
C GLY A 162 17.68 -11.95 -10.12
N LEU A 163 16.72 -12.60 -10.78
CA LEU A 163 15.30 -12.31 -10.55
C LEU A 163 14.94 -12.66 -9.10
N VAL A 164 14.46 -11.69 -8.34
CA VAL A 164 14.06 -11.85 -6.95
C VAL A 164 12.54 -11.90 -6.89
N VAL A 165 12.02 -12.92 -6.24
CA VAL A 165 10.60 -13.01 -5.86
C VAL A 165 10.53 -13.02 -4.35
N GLN A 166 9.77 -12.09 -3.77
CA GLN A 166 9.53 -12.07 -2.33
C GLN A 166 8.04 -12.08 -2.05
N ALA A 167 7.64 -12.87 -1.07
CA ALA A 167 6.28 -12.90 -0.56
C ALA A 167 6.32 -12.86 0.96
N GLY A 168 5.38 -12.15 1.56
CA GLY A 168 5.28 -12.05 3.02
C GLY A 168 3.86 -11.75 3.48
N VAL A 169 3.61 -12.14 4.72
CA VAL A 169 2.36 -11.90 5.44
C VAL A 169 2.68 -11.34 6.82
N GLY A 170 1.80 -10.52 7.37
CA GLY A 170 2.08 -9.87 8.64
C GLY A 170 0.94 -9.02 9.14
N ALA A 171 1.29 -8.08 10.02
CA ALA A 171 0.37 -7.13 10.59
C ALA A 171 0.92 -5.71 10.51
N GLU A 172 0.01 -4.76 10.47
CA GLU A 172 0.28 -3.33 10.46
C GLU A 172 -0.52 -2.65 11.58
N ALA A 173 0.12 -1.70 12.26
CA ALA A 173 -0.55 -0.72 13.11
C ALA A 173 -0.28 0.68 12.56
N ARG A 174 -1.33 1.44 12.29
CA ARG A 174 -1.27 2.73 11.60
C ARG A 174 -2.07 3.79 12.34
N HIS A 175 -1.48 4.96 12.51
CA HIS A 175 -2.13 6.15 13.00
C HIS A 175 -2.40 7.11 11.85
N ASP A 176 -3.66 7.51 11.67
CA ASP A 176 -4.07 8.47 10.66
C ASP A 176 -4.46 9.80 11.32
N SER A 177 -3.90 10.89 10.82
CA SER A 177 -4.30 12.27 11.13
C SER A 177 -4.81 12.92 9.86
N SER A 178 -6.09 13.27 9.84
CA SER A 178 -6.77 13.80 8.67
C SER A 178 -7.27 15.23 8.91
N GLN A 179 -7.14 16.06 7.88
CA GLN A 179 -7.78 17.36 7.78
C GLN A 179 -8.76 17.30 6.61
N TYR A 180 -10.00 17.62 6.89
CA TYR A 180 -11.09 17.66 5.91
C TYR A 180 -11.55 19.10 5.73
N THR A 181 -11.58 19.57 4.50
CA THR A 181 -12.12 20.88 4.14
C THR A 181 -13.22 20.68 3.11
N SER A 182 -14.40 21.23 3.37
CA SER A 182 -15.54 21.24 2.46
C SER A 182 -15.83 22.67 2.05
N ASN A 183 -15.88 22.92 0.74
CA ASN A 183 -16.23 24.18 0.15
C ASN A 183 -17.51 24.02 -0.66
N VAL A 184 -18.58 24.66 -0.20
CA VAL A 184 -19.86 24.70 -0.92
C VAL A 184 -19.98 26.05 -1.63
N THR A 185 -20.07 26.01 -2.95
CA THR A 185 -20.30 27.17 -3.80
C THR A 185 -21.65 27.07 -4.50
N ALA A 186 -22.41 28.16 -4.47
CA ALA A 186 -23.65 28.27 -5.25
C ALA A 186 -23.31 28.42 -6.74
N LYS A 187 -24.10 27.76 -7.61
CA LYS A 187 -24.00 27.99 -9.06
C LYS A 187 -24.62 29.36 -9.41
N PRO A 188 -24.14 30.02 -10.50
CA PRO A 188 -24.74 31.26 -10.97
C PRO A 188 -26.25 31.10 -11.17
N GLY A 189 -27.05 32.03 -10.64
CA GLY A 189 -28.52 31.95 -10.65
C GLY A 189 -29.17 31.25 -9.46
N TYR A 190 -28.37 30.64 -8.56
CA TYR A 190 -28.84 30.04 -7.31
C TYR A 190 -28.26 30.74 -6.06
N GLU A 191 -27.80 31.98 -6.22
CA GLU A 191 -27.21 32.80 -5.17
C GLU A 191 -28.22 33.02 -4.02
N GLY A 192 -27.84 32.68 -2.79
CA GLY A 192 -28.68 32.83 -1.59
C GLY A 192 -29.63 31.67 -1.28
N LEU A 193 -29.70 30.63 -2.12
CA LEU A 193 -30.52 29.43 -1.86
C LEU A 193 -29.84 28.39 -0.97
N PHE A 194 -28.52 28.44 -0.83
CA PHE A 194 -27.72 27.47 -0.08
C PHE A 194 -26.67 28.17 0.78
N PRO A 195 -26.29 27.59 1.93
CA PRO A 195 -25.19 28.10 2.74
C PRO A 195 -23.88 27.97 1.95
N VAL A 196 -23.33 29.11 1.54
CA VAL A 196 -21.95 29.20 1.06
C VAL A 196 -21.04 29.23 2.28
N GLY A 197 -20.08 28.32 2.34
CA GLY A 197 -19.20 28.24 3.49
C GLY A 197 -18.06 27.26 3.28
N GLU A 198 -16.96 27.54 3.97
CA GLU A 198 -15.85 26.63 4.17
C GLU A 198 -16.02 25.99 5.55
N GLN A 199 -16.07 24.66 5.60
CA GLN A 199 -16.03 23.92 6.85
C GLN A 199 -14.73 23.11 6.91
N SER A 200 -13.97 23.27 7.99
CA SER A 200 -12.81 22.44 8.27
C SER A 200 -13.02 21.58 9.50
N ASN A 201 -12.72 20.29 9.39
CA ASN A 201 -12.77 19.33 10.48
C ASN A 201 -11.44 18.56 10.54
N GLU A 202 -11.01 18.26 11.76
CA GLU A 202 -9.83 17.41 12.00
C GLU A 202 -10.27 16.07 12.59
N GLY A 203 -9.64 14.99 12.14
CA GLY A 203 -9.93 13.64 12.59
C GLY A 203 -8.66 12.86 12.87
N ARG A 204 -8.70 12.00 13.88
CA ARG A 204 -7.61 11.09 14.23
C ARG A 204 -8.15 9.68 14.43
N SER A 205 -7.45 8.69 13.91
CA SER A 205 -7.83 7.29 14.07
C SER A 205 -6.62 6.38 14.19
N TRP A 206 -6.87 5.16 14.67
CA TRP A 206 -5.92 4.06 14.68
C TRP A 206 -6.54 2.90 13.94
N VAL A 207 -5.72 2.24 13.13
CA VAL A 207 -6.10 1.05 12.37
C VAL A 207 -5.06 -0.02 12.65
N ILE A 208 -5.53 -1.24 12.89
CA ILE A 208 -4.70 -2.43 12.95
C ILE A 208 -5.25 -3.37 11.89
N ASP A 209 -4.39 -3.82 10.99
CA ASP A 209 -4.82 -4.64 9.86
C ASP A 209 -3.80 -5.74 9.55
N GLU A 210 -4.25 -6.75 8.81
CA GLU A 210 -3.39 -7.75 8.20
C GLU A 210 -2.68 -7.16 6.99
N ARG A 211 -1.41 -7.54 6.76
CA ARG A 211 -0.63 -7.04 5.63
C ARG A 211 -0.09 -8.18 4.77
N LEU A 212 -0.30 -8.07 3.47
CA LEU A 212 0.24 -8.97 2.46
C LEU A 212 1.22 -8.19 1.57
N ALA A 213 2.38 -8.77 1.29
CA ALA A 213 3.36 -8.16 0.41
C ALA A 213 3.80 -9.16 -0.65
N LEU A 214 3.74 -8.75 -1.91
CA LEU A 214 4.35 -9.44 -3.03
C LEU A 214 5.29 -8.47 -3.73
N SER A 215 6.54 -8.89 -3.93
CA SER A 215 7.53 -8.10 -4.65
C SER A 215 8.25 -8.92 -5.71
N LEU A 216 8.57 -8.24 -6.80
CA LEU A 216 9.38 -8.75 -7.90
C LEU A 216 10.52 -7.78 -8.16
N GLY A 217 11.73 -8.29 -8.32
CA GLY A 217 12.90 -7.43 -8.47
C GLY A 217 14.11 -8.14 -9.06
N TRP A 218 15.25 -7.48 -8.94
CA TRP A 218 16.55 -7.98 -9.37
C TRP A 218 17.63 -7.78 -8.31
N ALA A 219 18.45 -8.80 -8.12
CA ALA A 219 19.61 -8.83 -7.23
C ALA A 219 20.91 -8.73 -8.04
N PHE A 220 21.83 -7.88 -7.60
CA PHE A 220 23.15 -7.66 -8.22
C PHE A 220 24.23 -7.30 -7.19
#